data_AF-A0AAD7ETZ6-F1
#
_entry.id   AF-A0AAD7ETZ6-F1
#
_cell.length_a   1.000
_cell.length_b   1.000
_cell.length_c   1.000
_cell.angle_alpha   90.00
_cell.angle_beta   90.00
_cell.angle_gamma   90.00
#
_symmetry.space_group_name_H-M   'P 1'
#
loop_
_entity.id
_entity.type
_entity.pdbx_description
1 polymer ?
#
loop_
_entity_poly.entity_id
_entity_poly.type
_entity_poly.pdbx_seq_one_letter_code
_entity_poly.pdbx_strand_id
1 'polypeptide(L)'
;MLACLLATTLAATFVHAHLAPWHKGMYGLNGVTGSINYNTDDVVHPLYQLPQDQWWFHGYNGVPNFPPADGDFLELPAGKSFMVEIASNRGETTLSFDGDYTTDWPDGQNYPDDYNVDTCITSPNMHTQNETRAAGTAFAISYTSDIKQVTPANLIVFTVRYHTPWKRVTYYDVPADMPACPAGGCICGWGWVPNGCGQPNMYHLPYRCKVTGATSTKAVGTPKPPVWCENNPDGCTKGPKQMIYWNQNEGNNIQVDGLDAAGEPKSPAYNAKCGFPDGAQNDIFTGASSGSSSGSGSSDSSGSSGSTTNTKATSSSSSSSSNTNIDVDTGAKKVAVSGSSSSSAAAAAASASGSAKHVCKTRKARRAEAAERERRSEAFSMHRKRSARGF
;
A
#
# COMPACT_ATOMS: atom_id res chain seq x y z
N MET A 1 48.23 -33.53 16.49
CA MET A 1 47.63 -32.58 15.52
C MET A 1 46.13 -32.70 15.64
N LEU A 2 45.51 -31.83 16.44
CA LEU A 2 44.07 -31.86 16.73
C LEU A 2 43.42 -30.71 15.95
N ALA A 3 42.64 -31.06 14.93
CA ALA A 3 41.93 -30.10 14.08
C ALA A 3 40.69 -29.58 14.82
N CYS A 4 40.67 -28.28 15.12
CA CYS A 4 39.51 -27.59 15.68
C CYS A 4 38.64 -27.11 14.51
N LEU A 5 37.57 -27.86 14.20
CA LEU A 5 36.51 -27.37 13.31
C LEU A 5 35.67 -26.34 14.07
N LEU A 6 35.87 -25.05 13.78
CA LEU A 6 34.89 -24.03 14.11
C LEU A 6 33.70 -24.18 13.16
N ALA A 7 32.61 -24.74 13.67
CA ALA A 7 31.30 -24.63 13.03
C ALA A 7 30.75 -23.21 13.32
N THR A 8 30.91 -22.31 12.36
CA THR A 8 30.21 -21.02 12.34
C THR A 8 28.72 -21.28 12.15
N THR A 9 27.99 -21.27 13.26
CA THR A 9 26.53 -21.25 13.26
C THR A 9 26.08 -19.85 12.84
N LEU A 10 25.72 -19.71 11.56
CA LEU A 10 25.06 -18.50 11.05
C LEU A 10 23.67 -18.45 11.68
N ALA A 11 23.55 -17.73 12.80
CA ALA A 11 22.26 -17.44 13.41
C ALA A 11 21.51 -16.48 12.47
N ALA A 12 20.66 -17.03 11.61
CA ALA A 12 19.69 -16.25 10.86
C ALA A 12 18.73 -15.62 11.87
N THR A 13 19.00 -14.37 12.26
CA THR A 13 18.00 -13.54 12.94
C THR A 13 16.84 -13.40 11.96
N PHE A 14 15.70 -14.01 12.27
CA PHE A 14 14.47 -13.80 11.50
C PHE A 14 14.02 -12.36 11.75
N VAL A 15 14.45 -11.47 10.86
CA VAL A 15 14.04 -10.07 10.82
C VAL A 15 12.59 -10.07 10.32
N HIS A 16 11.65 -9.79 11.22
CA HIS A 16 10.20 -9.74 10.97
C HIS A 16 9.81 -8.30 10.57
N ALA A 17 9.88 -7.90 9.29
CA ALA A 17 9.30 -6.61 8.92
C ALA A 17 7.79 -6.70 8.98
N HIS A 18 7.22 -5.60 9.41
CA HIS A 18 5.80 -5.50 9.63
C HIS A 18 5.45 -4.07 9.29
N LEU A 19 5.10 -3.77 8.03
CA LEU A 19 4.74 -2.42 7.62
C LEU A 19 3.52 -2.44 6.70
N ALA A 20 2.65 -1.46 6.88
CA ALA A 20 1.47 -1.24 6.04
C ALA A 20 1.24 0.27 5.86
N PRO A 21 0.73 0.71 4.69
CA PRO A 21 0.23 2.06 4.53
C PRO A 21 -1.14 2.21 5.19
N TRP A 22 -1.17 2.84 6.35
CA TRP A 22 -2.38 3.15 7.07
C TRP A 22 -3.13 4.31 6.41
N HIS A 23 -4.40 4.08 6.11
CA HIS A 23 -5.30 5.07 5.55
C HIS A 23 -6.76 4.73 5.88
N LYS A 24 -7.65 5.71 6.00
CA LYS A 24 -9.07 5.46 6.32
C LYS A 24 -9.79 4.54 5.33
N GLY A 25 -9.37 4.61 4.06
CA GLY A 25 -9.88 3.75 2.98
C GLY A 25 -9.35 2.31 2.99
N MET A 26 -8.51 1.90 3.93
CA MET A 26 -7.98 0.53 3.97
C MET A 26 -8.97 -0.46 4.57
N TYR A 27 -8.90 -1.73 4.17
CA TYR A 27 -9.55 -2.80 4.91
C TYR A 27 -8.72 -3.15 6.15
N GLY A 28 -9.39 -3.60 7.21
CA GLY A 28 -8.73 -4.01 8.44
C GLY A 28 -8.14 -2.84 9.25
N LEU A 29 -8.51 -1.58 8.98
CA LEU A 29 -8.05 -0.40 9.73
C LEU A 29 -8.19 -0.58 11.24
N ASN A 30 -9.29 -1.18 11.67
CA ASN A 30 -9.62 -1.39 13.08
C ASN A 30 -9.14 -2.75 13.62
N GLY A 31 -8.36 -3.49 12.83
CA GLY A 31 -8.03 -4.89 13.07
C GLY A 31 -9.10 -5.86 12.55
N VAL A 32 -8.87 -7.16 12.76
CA VAL A 32 -9.68 -8.25 12.18
C VAL A 32 -10.64 -8.93 13.17
N THR A 33 -11.02 -8.22 14.23
CA THR A 33 -11.89 -8.75 15.30
C THR A 33 -13.30 -8.18 15.30
N GLY A 34 -13.56 -7.15 14.49
CA GLY A 34 -14.85 -6.44 14.43
C GLY A 34 -15.04 -5.37 15.51
N SER A 35 -14.09 -5.23 16.44
CA SER A 35 -14.03 -4.10 17.39
C SER A 35 -12.92 -3.15 17.00
N ILE A 36 -13.06 -1.87 17.33
CA ILE A 36 -12.00 -0.88 17.09
C ILE A 36 -10.78 -1.23 17.94
N ASN A 37 -9.67 -1.57 17.28
CA ASN A 37 -8.35 -1.66 17.88
C ASN A 37 -7.46 -0.53 17.35
N TYR A 38 -7.20 0.47 18.20
CA TYR A 38 -6.31 1.60 17.88
C TYR A 38 -4.82 1.21 17.86
N ASN A 39 -4.48 0.03 18.40
CA ASN A 39 -3.11 -0.49 18.46
C ASN A 39 -2.98 -1.84 17.74
N THR A 40 -3.61 -1.96 16.57
CA THR A 40 -3.56 -3.17 15.75
C THR A 40 -2.34 -3.20 14.83
N ASP A 41 -1.79 -4.40 14.69
CA ASP A 41 -0.76 -4.83 13.74
C ASP A 41 -1.26 -5.97 12.82
N ASP A 42 -2.57 -6.23 12.77
CA ASP A 42 -3.11 -7.40 12.06
C ASP A 42 -2.78 -7.39 10.54
N VAL A 43 -2.68 -6.20 9.95
CA VAL A 43 -2.45 -6.00 8.50
C VAL A 43 -0.97 -5.91 8.13
N VAL A 44 -0.07 -5.81 9.09
CA VAL A 44 1.35 -5.57 8.80
C VAL A 44 2.13 -6.87 8.61
N HIS A 45 1.55 -8.04 8.86
CA HIS A 45 2.24 -9.32 8.76
C HIS A 45 2.61 -9.72 7.32
N PRO A 46 3.81 -10.28 7.09
CA PRO A 46 4.24 -10.70 5.75
C PRO A 46 3.47 -11.92 5.22
N LEU A 47 3.47 -12.06 3.90
CA LEU A 47 2.88 -13.18 3.16
C LEU A 47 4.00 -14.04 2.55
N TYR A 48 4.08 -15.31 2.93
CA TYR A 48 5.13 -16.21 2.47
C TYR A 48 4.65 -17.66 2.43
N GLN A 49 4.87 -18.34 1.31
CA GLN A 49 4.52 -19.75 1.12
C GLN A 49 3.07 -20.06 1.51
N LEU A 50 2.14 -19.20 1.07
CA LEU A 50 0.71 -19.37 1.28
C LEU A 50 0.01 -19.83 -0.01
N PRO A 51 -1.10 -20.59 0.08
CA PRO A 51 -2.04 -20.76 -1.03
C PRO A 51 -2.67 -19.43 -1.46
N GLN A 52 -3.20 -19.35 -2.69
CA GLN A 52 -3.63 -18.07 -3.25
C GLN A 52 -4.75 -17.39 -2.47
N ASP A 53 -5.75 -18.13 -2.02
CA ASP A 53 -6.85 -17.62 -1.19
C ASP A 53 -6.38 -17.07 0.17
N GLN A 54 -5.21 -17.50 0.65
CA GLN A 54 -4.65 -17.09 1.93
C GLN A 54 -3.82 -15.81 1.81
N TRP A 55 -3.00 -15.66 0.78
CA TRP A 55 -2.20 -14.43 0.60
C TRP A 55 -2.99 -13.32 -0.08
N TRP A 56 -3.97 -13.64 -0.93
CA TRP A 56 -4.74 -12.63 -1.66
C TRP A 56 -5.43 -11.69 -0.67
N PHE A 57 -4.97 -10.44 -0.64
CA PHE A 57 -5.43 -9.41 0.27
C PHE A 57 -5.51 -9.82 1.75
N HIS A 58 -4.53 -10.61 2.23
CA HIS A 58 -4.54 -11.16 3.60
C HIS A 58 -5.79 -12.02 3.90
N GLY A 59 -6.18 -12.89 2.97
CA GLY A 59 -7.29 -13.83 3.19
C GLY A 59 -7.12 -14.72 4.43
N TYR A 60 -5.88 -15.07 4.81
CA TYR A 60 -5.59 -15.97 5.94
C TYR A 60 -6.07 -15.47 7.31
N ASN A 61 -6.09 -14.15 7.50
CA ASN A 61 -6.59 -13.52 8.73
C ASN A 61 -7.93 -12.78 8.51
N GLY A 62 -8.50 -12.90 7.30
CA GLY A 62 -9.82 -12.39 6.99
C GLY A 62 -9.93 -10.88 6.78
N VAL A 63 -8.81 -10.15 6.56
CA VAL A 63 -8.81 -8.70 6.28
C VAL A 63 -9.89 -8.26 5.27
N PRO A 64 -10.15 -8.96 4.15
CA PRO A 64 -11.17 -8.55 3.17
C PRO A 64 -12.60 -8.46 3.75
N ASN A 65 -12.86 -9.07 4.90
CA ASN A 65 -14.16 -9.03 5.58
C ASN A 65 -14.37 -7.78 6.45
N PHE A 66 -13.35 -6.92 6.59
CA PHE A 66 -13.37 -5.72 7.41
C PHE A 66 -13.20 -4.48 6.52
N PRO A 67 -14.23 -4.08 5.75
CA PRO A 67 -14.14 -2.94 4.86
C PRO A 67 -13.94 -1.63 5.64
N PRO A 68 -13.40 -0.59 4.98
CA PRO A 68 -13.42 0.76 5.54
C PRO A 68 -14.86 1.23 5.76
N ALA A 69 -15.03 2.25 6.61
CA ALA A 69 -16.34 2.83 6.87
C ALA A 69 -16.97 3.40 5.60
N ASP A 70 -18.30 3.53 5.60
CA ASP A 70 -18.99 4.14 4.47
C ASP A 70 -18.57 5.59 4.29
N GLY A 71 -18.27 5.97 3.04
CA GLY A 71 -17.73 7.28 2.71
C GLY A 71 -16.21 7.39 2.83
N ASP A 72 -15.52 6.45 3.48
CA ASP A 72 -14.06 6.44 3.54
C ASP A 72 -13.47 5.80 2.27
N PHE A 73 -12.67 6.58 1.56
CA PHE A 73 -11.94 6.17 0.37
C PHE A 73 -10.50 6.64 0.45
N LEU A 74 -9.57 5.85 -0.09
CA LEU A 74 -8.30 6.39 -0.57
C LEU A 74 -8.56 7.25 -1.81
N GLU A 75 -8.43 8.56 -1.67
CA GLU A 75 -8.66 9.49 -2.78
C GLU A 75 -7.42 9.56 -3.67
N LEU A 76 -7.61 9.35 -4.97
CA LEU A 76 -6.58 9.37 -6.00
C LEU A 76 -6.79 10.61 -6.87
N PRO A 77 -6.20 11.76 -6.55
CA PRO A 77 -6.37 12.98 -7.32
C PRO A 77 -5.61 12.88 -8.65
N ALA A 78 -6.32 12.78 -9.77
CA ALA A 78 -5.72 12.62 -11.09
C ALA A 78 -4.68 13.73 -11.37
N GLY A 79 -3.46 13.32 -11.72
CA GLY A 79 -2.34 14.23 -12.04
C GLY A 79 -1.68 14.90 -10.84
N LYS A 80 -2.01 14.46 -9.62
CA LYS A 80 -1.42 14.93 -8.36
C LYS A 80 -0.93 13.75 -7.54
N SER A 81 -0.59 13.98 -6.28
CA SER A 81 -0.14 12.95 -5.35
C SER A 81 -1.15 12.77 -4.22
N PHE A 82 -1.19 11.55 -3.66
CA PHE A 82 -1.89 11.26 -2.41
C PHE A 82 -0.89 10.81 -1.35
N MET A 83 -1.26 10.95 -0.08
CA MET A 83 -0.44 10.62 1.08
C MET A 83 -1.00 9.39 1.78
N VAL A 84 -0.10 8.54 2.27
CA VAL A 84 -0.39 7.46 3.22
C VAL A 84 0.66 7.44 4.33
N GLU A 85 0.33 6.86 5.47
CA GLU A 85 1.28 6.67 6.58
C GLU A 85 1.74 5.21 6.62
N ILE A 86 2.96 4.92 6.19
CA ILE A 86 3.54 3.58 6.32
C ILE A 86 4.05 3.38 7.74
N ALA A 87 3.46 2.47 8.50
CA ALA A 87 3.84 2.21 9.89
C ALA A 87 3.73 0.74 10.29
N SER A 88 4.38 0.39 11.40
CA SER A 88 4.41 -0.98 11.94
C SER A 88 3.22 -1.31 12.82
N ASN A 89 2.57 -0.28 13.36
CA ASN A 89 1.31 -0.39 14.06
C ASN A 89 0.43 0.81 13.72
N ARG A 90 -0.89 0.63 13.73
CA ARG A 90 -1.82 1.75 13.61
C ARG A 90 -1.57 2.82 14.68
N GLY A 91 -1.19 2.39 15.88
CA GLY A 91 -0.90 3.25 17.03
C GLY A 91 0.17 4.31 16.75
N GLU A 92 1.06 4.04 15.78
CA GLU A 92 2.19 4.89 15.37
C GLU A 92 1.81 5.85 14.22
N THR A 93 0.51 6.00 13.95
CA THR A 93 -0.03 6.85 12.88
C THR A 93 -0.97 7.91 13.45
N THR A 94 -1.30 8.92 12.65
CA THR A 94 -2.29 9.94 13.06
C THR A 94 -3.72 9.39 13.19
N LEU A 95 -3.96 8.14 12.78
CA LEU A 95 -5.27 7.47 12.85
C LEU A 95 -5.59 6.86 14.22
N SER A 96 -4.71 7.04 15.20
CA SER A 96 -4.82 6.54 16.57
C SER A 96 -4.22 7.53 17.57
N PHE A 97 -4.77 7.53 18.79
CA PHE A 97 -4.22 8.26 19.95
C PHE A 97 -3.88 9.73 19.64
N ASP A 98 -4.67 10.38 18.80
CA ASP A 98 -4.47 11.75 18.34
C ASP A 98 -3.06 12.04 17.75
N GLY A 99 -2.35 10.99 17.31
CA GLY A 99 -1.00 11.07 16.78
C GLY A 99 0.12 11.11 17.81
N ASP A 100 -0.17 10.89 19.11
CA ASP A 100 0.80 11.01 20.21
C ASP A 100 2.05 10.11 20.09
N TYR A 101 1.96 9.02 19.33
CA TYR A 101 3.06 8.08 19.11
C TYR A 101 3.64 8.14 17.69
N THR A 102 3.33 9.20 16.94
CA THR A 102 3.89 9.40 15.60
C THR A 102 5.29 10.00 15.66
N THR A 103 6.17 9.51 14.81
CA THR A 103 7.48 10.11 14.52
C THR A 103 7.69 10.14 13.01
N ASP A 104 8.83 10.60 12.49
CA ASP A 104 9.12 10.48 11.05
C ASP A 104 9.30 9.03 10.59
N TRP A 105 9.49 8.11 11.54
CA TRP A 105 9.84 6.72 11.27
C TRP A 105 8.65 5.78 11.46
N PRO A 106 8.61 4.67 10.69
CA PRO A 106 7.46 3.77 10.68
C PRO A 106 7.15 3.04 12.00
N ASP A 107 8.05 2.98 12.98
CA ASP A 107 7.87 2.26 14.25
C ASP A 107 7.70 3.18 15.47
N GLY A 108 7.41 4.47 15.24
CA GLY A 108 7.24 5.46 16.30
C GLY A 108 8.51 5.79 17.09
N GLN A 109 9.69 5.38 16.60
CA GLN A 109 10.99 5.74 17.17
C GLN A 109 11.69 6.84 16.36
N ASN A 110 12.88 7.27 16.79
CA ASN A 110 13.66 8.29 16.10
C ASN A 110 15.04 7.76 15.74
N TYR A 111 15.45 8.01 14.49
CA TYR A 111 16.75 7.63 13.94
C TYR A 111 17.34 8.80 13.14
N PRO A 112 18.68 8.82 12.92
CA PRO A 112 19.33 9.79 12.05
C PRO A 112 18.83 9.70 10.61
N ASP A 113 18.79 10.80 9.86
CA ASP A 113 18.33 10.76 8.46
C ASP A 113 19.23 9.91 7.54
N ASP A 114 20.52 9.80 7.87
CA ASP A 114 21.49 8.95 7.20
C ASP A 114 21.54 7.53 7.79
N TYR A 115 20.43 7.04 8.35
CA TYR A 115 20.38 5.74 9.01
C TYR A 115 20.90 4.63 8.08
N ASN A 116 22.00 4.00 8.49
CA ASN A 116 22.64 2.95 7.72
C ASN A 116 23.15 1.86 8.65
N VAL A 117 22.86 0.61 8.29
CA VAL A 117 23.35 -0.58 8.98
C VAL A 117 23.86 -1.57 7.93
N ASP A 118 25.16 -1.88 7.96
CA ASP A 118 25.83 -2.70 6.95
C ASP A 118 25.18 -4.08 6.73
N THR A 119 24.59 -4.65 7.79
CA THR A 119 23.88 -5.93 7.72
C THR A 119 22.45 -5.73 7.23
N CYS A 120 21.56 -5.35 8.13
CA CYS A 120 20.16 -5.02 7.90
C CYS A 120 19.63 -4.18 9.06
N ILE A 121 18.83 -3.17 8.74
CA ILE A 121 18.03 -2.46 9.75
C ILE A 121 16.96 -3.42 10.27
N THR A 122 16.91 -3.60 11.60
CA THR A 122 15.93 -4.46 12.28
C THR A 122 14.84 -3.68 13.00
N SER A 123 15.00 -2.37 13.19
CA SER A 123 14.02 -1.41 13.71
C SER A 123 14.33 -0.02 13.14
N PRO A 124 13.41 0.65 12.42
CA PRO A 124 12.13 0.11 11.95
C PRO A 124 12.44 -1.00 10.97
N ASN A 125 11.69 -2.09 11.05
CA ASN A 125 11.99 -3.23 10.21
C ASN A 125 11.50 -2.98 8.78
N MET A 126 12.33 -2.34 7.97
CA MET A 126 12.05 -1.90 6.59
C MET A 126 12.71 -2.83 5.57
N HIS A 127 13.30 -3.93 6.03
CA HIS A 127 14.06 -4.87 5.20
C HIS A 127 15.05 -4.19 4.24
N THR A 128 15.90 -3.34 4.80
CA THR A 128 16.95 -2.67 4.03
C THR A 128 18.12 -2.29 4.94
N GLN A 129 19.27 -1.98 4.34
CA GLN A 129 20.44 -1.45 5.03
C GLN A 129 20.39 0.08 5.16
N ASN A 130 19.80 0.76 4.17
CA ASN A 130 19.67 2.21 4.08
C ASN A 130 18.62 2.58 3.01
N GLU A 131 18.28 3.87 2.89
CA GLU A 131 17.24 4.38 1.98
C GLU A 131 17.41 3.90 0.55
N THR A 132 18.62 4.03 0.00
CA THR A 132 18.90 3.72 -1.41
C THR A 132 18.71 2.25 -1.74
N ARG A 133 18.78 1.37 -0.73
CA ARG A 133 18.55 -0.07 -0.86
C ARG A 133 17.10 -0.48 -0.56
N ALA A 134 16.22 0.42 -0.15
CA ALA A 134 14.81 0.10 0.04
C ALA A 134 14.17 -0.26 -1.32
N ALA A 135 13.42 -1.36 -1.33
CA ALA A 135 13.07 -2.07 -2.57
C ALA A 135 12.12 -1.30 -3.50
N GLY A 136 11.31 -0.40 -2.92
CA GLY A 136 10.21 0.27 -3.59
C GLY A 136 8.87 -0.44 -3.34
N THR A 137 7.80 0.34 -3.37
CA THR A 137 6.43 -0.11 -3.14
C THR A 137 5.50 0.44 -4.21
N ALA A 138 4.30 -0.12 -4.32
CA ALA A 138 3.36 0.26 -5.37
C ALA A 138 1.91 0.30 -4.89
N PHE A 139 1.10 1.09 -5.58
CA PHE A 139 -0.35 0.94 -5.57
C PHE A 139 -0.87 0.53 -6.94
N ALA A 140 -1.85 -0.37 -6.91
CA ALA A 140 -2.61 -0.85 -8.05
C ALA A 140 -4.09 -0.57 -7.88
N ILE A 141 -4.84 -0.61 -8.97
CA ILE A 141 -6.27 -0.29 -9.02
C ILE A 141 -7.04 -1.30 -9.88
N SER A 142 -8.23 -1.64 -9.43
CA SER A 142 -9.24 -2.41 -10.14
C SER A 142 -10.55 -1.64 -10.17
N TYR A 143 -11.10 -1.42 -11.36
CA TYR A 143 -12.33 -0.64 -11.59
C TYR A 143 -13.60 -1.45 -11.29
N THR A 144 -13.61 -2.13 -10.14
CA THR A 144 -14.79 -2.78 -9.55
C THR A 144 -15.01 -2.25 -8.14
N SER A 145 -16.26 -2.18 -7.72
CA SER A 145 -16.62 -1.78 -6.34
C SER A 145 -16.67 -2.95 -5.37
N ASP A 146 -16.67 -4.19 -5.87
CA ASP A 146 -16.71 -5.40 -5.03
C ASP A 146 -15.33 -6.04 -4.99
N ILE A 147 -14.74 -6.10 -3.78
CA ILE A 147 -13.43 -6.73 -3.54
C ILE A 147 -13.37 -8.18 -4.00
N LYS A 148 -14.48 -8.91 -4.02
CA LYS A 148 -14.54 -10.31 -4.48
C LYS A 148 -14.36 -10.46 -5.99
N GLN A 149 -14.54 -9.37 -6.74
CA GLN A 149 -14.36 -9.34 -8.20
C GLN A 149 -12.94 -8.91 -8.60
N VAL A 150 -12.09 -8.57 -7.62
CA VAL A 150 -10.71 -8.20 -7.90
C VAL A 150 -9.89 -9.46 -8.14
N THR A 151 -9.16 -9.46 -9.24
CA THR A 151 -8.33 -10.58 -9.69
C THR A 151 -6.96 -10.05 -10.12
N PRO A 152 -5.93 -10.91 -10.22
CA PRO A 152 -4.66 -10.54 -10.83
C PRO A 152 -4.80 -9.87 -12.21
N ALA A 153 -5.80 -10.28 -12.99
CA ALA A 153 -6.01 -9.82 -14.36
C ALA A 153 -6.68 -8.44 -14.47
N ASN A 154 -7.26 -7.90 -13.39
CA ASN A 154 -7.91 -6.59 -13.39
C ASN A 154 -7.31 -5.60 -12.37
N LEU A 155 -6.24 -5.98 -11.66
CA LEU A 155 -5.53 -5.13 -10.72
C LEU A 155 -4.24 -4.61 -11.36
N ILE A 156 -4.21 -3.32 -11.70
CA ILE A 156 -3.17 -2.68 -12.51
C ILE A 156 -2.35 -1.73 -11.66
N VAL A 157 -1.03 -1.89 -11.62
CA VAL A 157 -0.13 -0.94 -10.95
C VAL A 157 -0.20 0.41 -11.65
N PHE A 158 -0.63 1.45 -10.94
CA PHE A 158 -0.76 2.81 -11.48
C PHE A 158 0.26 3.79 -10.90
N THR A 159 0.93 3.43 -9.80
CA THR A 159 1.97 4.25 -9.18
C THR A 159 2.96 3.38 -8.44
N VAL A 160 4.21 3.83 -8.44
CA VAL A 160 5.34 3.22 -7.74
C VAL A 160 6.08 4.32 -6.99
N ARG A 161 6.61 4.00 -5.82
CA ARG A 161 7.57 4.86 -5.14
C ARG A 161 8.83 4.06 -4.84
N TYR A 162 9.97 4.48 -5.38
CA TYR A 162 11.27 3.89 -5.08
C TYR A 162 11.67 4.19 -3.64
N HIS A 163 12.67 3.46 -3.14
CA HIS A 163 13.26 3.72 -1.83
C HIS A 163 12.22 3.72 -0.70
N THR A 164 11.19 2.90 -0.85
CA THR A 164 10.15 2.68 0.17
C THR A 164 10.06 1.19 0.52
N PRO A 165 9.63 0.87 1.75
CA PRO A 165 9.35 1.77 2.87
C PRO A 165 10.63 2.43 3.43
N TRP A 166 10.52 3.67 3.93
CA TRP A 166 11.62 4.39 4.58
C TRP A 166 11.14 5.33 5.69
N LYS A 167 10.39 6.38 5.34
CA LYS A 167 9.73 7.27 6.30
C LYS A 167 8.23 6.95 6.39
N ARG A 168 7.60 7.34 7.50
CA ARG A 168 6.17 7.09 7.73
C ARG A 168 5.30 7.81 6.71
N VAL A 169 5.43 9.12 6.60
CA VAL A 169 4.66 9.91 5.63
C VAL A 169 5.23 9.69 4.23
N THR A 170 4.44 9.04 3.36
CA THR A 170 4.86 8.70 2.00
C THR A 170 3.83 9.20 0.99
N TYR A 171 4.31 9.76 -0.12
CA TYR A 171 3.48 10.28 -1.21
C TYR A 171 3.62 9.43 -2.47
N TYR A 172 2.50 9.21 -3.16
CA TYR A 172 2.44 8.48 -4.43
C TYR A 172 1.76 9.33 -5.49
N ASP A 173 2.29 9.29 -6.71
CA ASP A 173 1.83 10.12 -7.82
C ASP A 173 0.77 9.39 -8.65
N VAL A 174 -0.31 10.07 -9.00
CA VAL A 174 -1.45 9.52 -9.74
C VAL A 174 -1.36 9.97 -11.20
N PRO A 175 -1.45 9.06 -12.20
CA PRO A 175 -1.49 9.46 -13.60
C PRO A 175 -2.64 10.45 -13.87
N ALA A 176 -2.39 11.47 -14.68
CA ALA A 176 -3.39 12.49 -15.02
C ALA A 176 -4.59 11.93 -15.79
N ASP A 177 -4.35 10.88 -16.57
CA ASP A 177 -5.35 10.27 -17.45
C ASP A 177 -6.22 9.20 -16.77
N MET A 178 -6.14 9.06 -15.45
CA MET A 178 -6.96 8.10 -14.69
C MET A 178 -8.46 8.38 -14.89
N PRO A 179 -9.25 7.41 -15.41
CA PRO A 179 -10.69 7.58 -15.52
C PRO A 179 -11.39 7.52 -14.16
N ALA A 180 -12.64 8.00 -14.11
CA ALA A 180 -13.44 7.93 -12.89
C ALA A 180 -13.77 6.47 -12.50
N CYS A 181 -13.81 6.21 -11.19
CA CYS A 181 -14.32 4.95 -10.65
C CYS A 181 -15.84 4.82 -10.82
N PRO A 182 -16.40 3.60 -10.78
CA PRO A 182 -17.84 3.40 -10.61
C PRO A 182 -18.37 4.09 -9.34
N ALA A 183 -19.70 4.23 -9.24
CA ALA A 183 -20.34 4.95 -8.12
C ALA A 183 -19.98 4.42 -6.72
N GLY A 184 -19.76 3.11 -6.59
CA GLY A 184 -19.32 2.48 -5.33
C GLY A 184 -17.81 2.60 -5.04
N GLY A 185 -17.08 3.32 -5.89
CA GLY A 185 -15.62 3.37 -5.90
C GLY A 185 -14.97 2.19 -6.62
N CYS A 186 -13.64 2.19 -6.57
CA CYS A 186 -12.77 1.13 -7.03
C CYS A 186 -12.18 0.37 -5.83
N ILE A 187 -11.51 -0.75 -6.11
CA ILE A 187 -10.62 -1.40 -5.15
C ILE A 187 -9.18 -1.19 -5.58
N CYS A 188 -8.35 -0.75 -4.64
CA CYS A 188 -6.92 -0.60 -4.81
C CYS A 188 -6.17 -1.65 -4.00
N GLY A 189 -4.95 -1.95 -4.43
CA GLY A 189 -4.03 -2.85 -3.74
C GLY A 189 -2.70 -2.17 -3.50
N TRP A 190 -2.16 -2.23 -2.28
CA TRP A 190 -0.76 -1.90 -2.02
C TRP A 190 0.09 -3.16 -2.10
N GLY A 191 1.34 -3.01 -2.55
CA GLY A 191 2.27 -4.12 -2.68
C GLY A 191 3.70 -3.72 -2.34
N TRP A 192 4.40 -4.65 -1.69
CA TRP A 192 5.81 -4.55 -1.37
C TRP A 192 6.47 -5.94 -1.42
N VAL A 193 7.65 -6.02 -2.03
CA VAL A 193 8.53 -7.18 -1.95
C VAL A 193 9.88 -6.70 -1.43
N PRO A 194 10.32 -7.15 -0.25
CA PRO A 194 11.61 -6.76 0.32
C PRO A 194 12.81 -7.17 -0.53
N ASN A 195 13.93 -6.48 -0.37
CA ASN A 195 15.17 -6.79 -1.09
C ASN A 195 16.31 -7.15 -0.13
N GLY A 196 16.74 -8.41 -0.15
CA GLY A 196 17.97 -8.89 0.50
C GLY A 196 17.95 -9.04 2.03
N CYS A 197 17.11 -8.27 2.74
CA CYS A 197 17.03 -8.33 4.21
C CYS A 197 15.82 -9.15 4.69
N GLY A 198 16.06 -10.17 5.52
CA GLY A 198 15.01 -10.97 6.16
C GLY A 198 14.43 -12.07 5.28
N GLN A 199 13.22 -12.52 5.61
CA GLN A 199 12.53 -13.56 4.85
C GLN A 199 12.12 -13.02 3.47
N PRO A 200 12.32 -13.77 2.37
CA PRO A 200 11.94 -13.32 1.03
C PRO A 200 10.42 -13.44 0.82
N ASN A 201 9.67 -12.59 1.52
CA ASN A 201 8.21 -12.54 1.57
C ASN A 201 7.65 -11.46 0.64
N MET A 202 6.34 -11.22 0.72
CA MET A 202 5.69 -10.06 0.10
C MET A 202 4.59 -9.50 1.01
N TYR A 203 4.11 -8.31 0.70
CA TYR A 203 2.96 -7.68 1.36
C TYR A 203 1.95 -7.28 0.30
N HIS A 204 0.67 -7.45 0.63
CA HIS A 204 -0.40 -7.19 -0.31
C HIS A 204 -1.71 -6.82 0.39
N LEU A 205 -2.08 -5.54 0.35
CA LEU A 205 -3.19 -5.01 1.17
C LEU A 205 -4.27 -4.32 0.34
N PRO A 206 -5.57 -4.54 0.63
CA PRO A 206 -6.65 -3.91 -0.12
C PRO A 206 -7.11 -2.57 0.48
N TYR A 207 -7.61 -1.71 -0.40
CA TYR A 207 -8.19 -0.40 -0.07
C TYR A 207 -9.45 -0.18 -0.91
N ARG A 208 -10.47 0.44 -0.33
CA ARG A 208 -11.51 1.13 -1.10
C ARG A 208 -10.95 2.46 -1.55
N CYS A 209 -10.97 2.74 -2.85
CA CYS A 209 -10.38 3.94 -3.42
C CYS A 209 -11.31 4.61 -4.44
N LYS A 210 -11.06 5.88 -4.76
CA LYS A 210 -11.77 6.60 -5.82
C LYS A 210 -10.84 7.58 -6.51
N VAL A 211 -10.97 7.70 -7.83
CA VAL A 211 -10.30 8.75 -8.59
C VAL A 211 -11.06 10.05 -8.44
N THR A 212 -10.37 11.12 -8.02
CA THR A 212 -10.93 12.47 -7.91
C THR A 212 -10.32 13.38 -8.98
N GLY A 213 -11.08 14.35 -9.47
CA GLY A 213 -10.63 15.25 -10.53
C GLY A 213 -10.37 14.58 -11.88
N ALA A 214 -10.93 13.38 -12.13
CA ALA A 214 -10.80 12.69 -13.40
C ALA A 214 -11.44 13.51 -14.54
N THR A 215 -10.63 13.83 -15.55
CA THR A 215 -11.09 14.47 -16.80
C THR A 215 -10.99 13.55 -18.01
N SER A 216 -10.24 12.45 -17.88
CA SER A 216 -10.03 11.46 -18.93
C SER A 216 -11.11 10.38 -18.91
N THR A 217 -11.44 9.87 -20.10
CA THR A 217 -12.30 8.70 -20.29
C THR A 217 -11.52 7.52 -20.87
N LYS A 218 -10.19 7.60 -20.93
CA LYS A 218 -9.35 6.53 -21.47
C LYS A 218 -9.47 5.30 -20.58
N ALA A 219 -9.80 4.16 -21.17
CA ALA A 219 -9.79 2.90 -20.42
C ALA A 219 -8.36 2.53 -20.02
N VAL A 220 -8.22 1.92 -18.85
CA VAL A 220 -6.98 1.23 -18.48
C VAL A 220 -6.86 -0.06 -19.29
N GLY A 221 -5.65 -0.42 -19.71
CA GLY A 221 -5.39 -1.62 -20.50
C GLY A 221 -5.34 -2.89 -19.65
N THR A 222 -5.25 -4.05 -20.30
CA THR A 222 -5.10 -5.34 -19.61
C THR A 222 -3.69 -5.50 -19.06
N PRO A 223 -3.51 -5.68 -17.73
CA PRO A 223 -2.19 -5.81 -17.13
C PRO A 223 -1.55 -7.15 -17.47
N LYS A 224 -0.24 -7.13 -17.71
CA LYS A 224 0.60 -8.32 -17.87
C LYS A 224 1.53 -8.52 -16.66
N PRO A 225 1.93 -9.75 -16.34
CA PRO A 225 2.95 -9.98 -15.31
C PRO A 225 4.23 -9.17 -15.60
N PRO A 226 4.88 -8.59 -14.57
CA PRO A 226 6.21 -8.03 -14.73
C PRO A 226 7.22 -9.15 -14.96
N VAL A 227 8.35 -8.80 -15.57
CA VAL A 227 9.49 -9.70 -15.77
C VAL A 227 10.73 -9.09 -15.14
N TRP A 228 11.65 -9.93 -14.67
CA TRP A 228 12.98 -9.46 -14.32
C TRP A 228 13.72 -9.07 -15.60
N CYS A 229 14.14 -7.82 -15.67
CA CYS A 229 14.78 -7.23 -16.85
C CYS A 229 15.97 -6.34 -16.47
N GLU A 230 16.56 -6.57 -15.29
CA GLU A 230 17.83 -5.93 -14.91
C GLU A 230 18.89 -6.22 -15.99
N ASN A 231 19.57 -5.17 -16.45
CA ASN A 231 20.52 -5.17 -17.57
C ASN A 231 19.93 -5.46 -18.97
N ASN A 232 18.61 -5.63 -19.10
CA ASN A 232 17.92 -5.69 -20.39
C ASN A 232 16.60 -4.87 -20.36
N PRO A 233 16.68 -3.53 -20.30
CA PRO A 233 15.50 -2.67 -20.17
C PRO A 233 14.48 -2.81 -21.32
N ASP A 234 14.95 -3.16 -22.52
CA ASP A 234 14.10 -3.40 -23.69
C ASP A 234 13.26 -4.68 -23.54
N GLY A 235 13.76 -5.65 -22.76
CA GLY A 235 13.06 -6.89 -22.42
C GLY A 235 11.99 -6.74 -21.33
N CYS A 236 11.85 -5.58 -20.69
CA CYS A 236 10.83 -5.37 -19.66
C CYS A 236 9.40 -5.40 -20.23
N THR A 237 8.44 -5.88 -19.43
CA THR A 237 7.00 -5.74 -19.71
C THR A 237 6.64 -4.25 -19.86
N LYS A 238 6.16 -3.86 -21.04
CA LYS A 238 5.69 -2.51 -21.35
C LYS A 238 4.19 -2.37 -21.11
N GLY A 239 3.73 -1.16 -20.81
CA GLY A 239 2.33 -0.86 -20.58
C GLY A 239 1.83 -1.29 -19.21
N PRO A 240 0.51 -1.52 -19.06
CA PRO A 240 -0.07 -1.90 -17.78
C PRO A 240 0.50 -3.21 -17.26
N LYS A 241 0.92 -3.17 -15.98
CA LYS A 241 1.56 -4.28 -15.28
C LYS A 241 0.71 -4.73 -14.10
N GLN A 242 0.72 -6.03 -13.83
CA GLN A 242 0.18 -6.60 -12.61
C GLN A 242 1.05 -6.22 -11.40
N MET A 243 0.52 -6.37 -10.20
CA MET A 243 1.36 -6.40 -8.99
C MET A 243 2.33 -7.59 -9.04
N ILE A 244 3.39 -7.53 -8.24
CA ILE A 244 4.33 -8.65 -8.09
C ILE A 244 3.76 -9.65 -7.10
N TYR A 245 3.56 -10.89 -7.55
CA TYR A 245 3.18 -12.03 -6.71
C TYR A 245 4.31 -13.06 -6.73
N TRP A 246 4.97 -13.24 -5.58
CA TRP A 246 6.23 -13.98 -5.49
C TRP A 246 6.35 -14.73 -4.17
N ASN A 247 7.10 -15.85 -4.20
CA ASN A 247 7.36 -16.74 -3.06
C ASN A 247 6.13 -17.24 -2.29
N GLN A 248 5.04 -17.47 -3.01
CA GLN A 248 3.85 -18.15 -2.51
C GLN A 248 3.82 -19.61 -2.97
N ASN A 249 2.97 -20.43 -2.35
CA ASN A 249 2.80 -21.82 -2.80
C ASN A 249 1.99 -21.87 -4.11
N GLU A 250 1.10 -20.89 -4.33
CA GLU A 250 0.23 -20.81 -5.50
C GLU A 250 0.09 -19.35 -5.96
N GLY A 251 -0.20 -19.16 -7.25
CA GLY A 251 -0.58 -17.84 -7.80
C GLY A 251 0.58 -16.85 -8.01
N ASN A 252 1.84 -17.30 -7.97
CA ASN A 252 2.98 -16.44 -8.35
C ASN A 252 2.90 -16.05 -9.84
N ASN A 253 3.28 -14.81 -10.17
CA ASN A 253 3.32 -14.33 -11.55
C ASN A 253 4.73 -13.95 -12.03
N ILE A 254 5.72 -14.01 -11.15
CA ILE A 254 7.14 -13.86 -11.48
C ILE A 254 7.96 -14.91 -10.74
N GLN A 255 9.05 -15.35 -11.37
CA GLN A 255 10.04 -16.25 -10.79
C GLN A 255 11.41 -15.65 -11.09
N VAL A 256 12.30 -15.64 -10.10
CA VAL A 256 13.67 -15.16 -10.24
C VAL A 256 14.64 -16.12 -9.56
N ASP A 257 15.82 -16.24 -10.14
CA ASP A 257 16.91 -17.07 -9.64
C ASP A 257 18.28 -16.42 -9.88
N GLY A 258 19.28 -16.89 -9.15
CA GLY A 258 20.65 -16.39 -9.23
C GLY A 258 20.84 -15.03 -8.56
N LEU A 259 21.87 -14.31 -9.01
CA LEU A 259 22.29 -13.04 -8.43
C LEU A 259 21.88 -11.86 -9.32
N ASP A 260 21.61 -10.72 -8.70
CA ASP A 260 21.43 -9.44 -9.35
C ASP A 260 22.79 -8.80 -9.72
N ALA A 261 22.75 -7.63 -10.36
CA ALA A 261 23.94 -6.91 -10.79
C ALA A 261 24.86 -6.48 -9.63
N ALA A 262 24.35 -6.42 -8.40
CA ALA A 262 25.11 -6.11 -7.19
C ALA A 262 25.70 -7.38 -6.52
N GLY A 263 25.44 -8.57 -7.08
CA GLY A 263 25.90 -9.84 -6.52
C GLY A 263 25.01 -10.38 -5.40
N GLU A 264 23.81 -9.84 -5.22
CA GLU A 264 22.85 -10.26 -4.20
C GLU A 264 21.83 -11.24 -4.79
N PRO A 265 21.25 -12.18 -4.01
CA PRO A 265 20.15 -13.00 -4.50
C PRO A 265 19.02 -12.14 -5.07
N LYS A 266 18.55 -12.45 -6.28
CA LYS A 266 17.48 -11.67 -6.92
C LYS A 266 16.22 -11.67 -6.06
N SER A 267 15.68 -10.49 -5.83
CA SER A 267 14.34 -10.28 -5.28
C SER A 267 13.57 -9.33 -6.20
N PRO A 268 12.46 -9.75 -6.82
CA PRO A 268 11.70 -8.88 -7.71
C PRO A 268 11.12 -7.73 -6.90
N ALA A 269 11.19 -6.50 -7.41
CA ALA A 269 10.81 -5.33 -6.65
C ALA A 269 10.09 -4.30 -7.53
N TYR A 270 9.38 -3.37 -6.90
CA TYR A 270 8.70 -2.27 -7.59
C TYR A 270 9.70 -1.18 -7.96
N ASN A 271 10.61 -1.52 -8.88
CA ASN A 271 11.63 -0.63 -9.41
C ASN A 271 12.08 -1.01 -10.83
N ALA A 272 13.14 -0.36 -11.30
CA ALA A 272 13.68 -0.52 -12.65
C ALA A 272 14.06 -1.96 -13.00
N LYS A 273 14.43 -2.80 -12.01
CA LYS A 273 14.79 -4.21 -12.24
C LYS A 273 13.62 -5.03 -12.80
N CYS A 274 12.39 -4.56 -12.59
CA CYS A 274 11.16 -5.16 -13.13
C CYS A 274 10.39 -4.21 -14.07
N GLY A 275 11.04 -3.16 -14.58
CA GLY A 275 10.45 -2.24 -15.56
C GLY A 275 9.37 -1.31 -14.99
N PHE A 276 9.39 -1.05 -13.69
CA PHE A 276 8.55 -0.04 -13.05
C PHE A 276 9.34 1.26 -12.89
N PRO A 277 9.04 2.35 -13.63
CA PRO A 277 9.59 3.66 -13.31
C PRO A 277 9.06 4.19 -11.97
N ASP A 278 9.80 5.08 -11.32
CA ASP A 278 9.32 5.80 -10.13
C ASP A 278 8.17 6.75 -10.49
N GLY A 279 7.22 6.90 -9.57
CA GLY A 279 6.04 7.76 -9.70
C GLY A 279 4.88 7.15 -10.49
N ALA A 280 4.12 8.02 -11.15
CA ALA A 280 2.91 7.67 -11.89
C ALA A 280 3.20 6.81 -13.13
N GLN A 281 2.47 5.71 -13.29
CA GLN A 281 2.58 4.81 -14.45
C GLN A 281 1.67 5.34 -15.57
N ASN A 282 2.23 6.14 -16.47
CA ASN A 282 1.46 6.84 -17.51
C ASN A 282 1.20 6.01 -18.78
N ASP A 283 1.82 4.84 -18.92
CA ASP A 283 1.69 3.94 -20.08
C ASP A 283 0.59 2.87 -19.90
N ILE A 284 -0.25 2.99 -18.87
CA ILE A 284 -1.24 1.96 -18.49
C ILE A 284 -2.55 2.02 -19.29
N PHE A 285 -2.74 3.00 -20.16
CA PHE A 285 -4.01 3.28 -20.84
C PHE A 285 -4.11 2.64 -22.23
N THR A 286 -5.31 2.24 -22.65
CA THR A 286 -5.54 1.74 -24.02
C THR A 286 -5.22 2.83 -25.04
N GLY A 287 -4.42 2.51 -26.05
CA GLY A 287 -4.00 3.48 -27.07
C GLY A 287 -2.82 4.37 -26.67
N ALA A 288 -2.21 4.15 -25.50
CA ALA A 288 -0.87 4.68 -25.23
C ALA A 288 0.12 3.99 -26.18
N SER A 289 0.51 4.66 -27.27
CA SER A 289 1.64 4.22 -28.07
C SER A 289 2.88 4.16 -27.19
N SER A 290 3.64 3.06 -27.28
CA SER A 290 4.99 2.92 -26.74
C SER A 290 5.92 3.95 -27.39
N GLY A 291 5.82 5.21 -26.98
CA GLY A 291 6.62 6.32 -27.48
C GLY A 291 7.71 6.65 -26.47
N SER A 292 8.95 6.32 -26.81
CA SER A 292 10.16 6.76 -26.10
C SER A 292 10.09 8.24 -25.77
N SER A 293 10.32 8.56 -24.49
CA SER A 293 10.61 9.91 -24.04
C SER A 293 11.97 10.35 -24.59
N SER A 294 11.99 10.87 -25.81
CA SER A 294 13.13 11.61 -26.34
C SER A 294 13.09 13.02 -25.74
N GLY A 295 14.00 13.28 -24.80
CA GLY A 295 14.18 14.59 -24.18
C GLY A 295 14.40 15.68 -25.23
N SER A 296 13.71 16.81 -25.05
CA SER A 296 14.01 18.04 -25.77
C SER A 296 15.32 18.62 -25.25
N GLY A 297 16.42 18.25 -25.91
CA GLY A 297 17.67 19.01 -25.85
C GLY A 297 17.59 20.15 -26.85
N SER A 298 17.27 21.35 -26.36
CA SER A 298 17.41 22.59 -27.13
C SER A 298 18.90 22.89 -27.34
N SER A 299 19.37 22.71 -28.56
CA SER A 299 20.63 23.26 -29.05
C SER A 299 20.40 24.69 -29.53
N ASP A 300 20.86 25.66 -28.73
CA ASP A 300 21.04 27.04 -29.15
C ASP A 300 22.07 27.10 -30.29
N SER A 301 21.67 27.70 -31.40
CA SER A 301 22.60 28.19 -32.41
C SER A 301 22.19 29.60 -32.86
N SER A 302 23.14 30.49 -32.63
CA SER A 302 23.15 31.92 -32.90
C SER A 302 23.03 32.24 -34.38
N GLY A 303 22.26 33.28 -34.72
CA GLY A 303 22.14 33.77 -36.09
C GLY A 303 21.40 35.11 -36.16
N SER A 304 22.11 36.19 -35.87
CA SER A 304 21.67 37.59 -35.98
C SER A 304 21.42 37.99 -37.43
N SER A 305 20.33 38.74 -37.68
CA SER A 305 20.30 40.07 -38.34
C SER A 305 18.97 40.33 -39.05
N GLY A 306 18.34 41.46 -38.75
CA GLY A 306 17.15 41.93 -39.49
C GLY A 306 16.31 42.97 -38.76
N SER A 307 16.89 44.14 -38.50
CA SER A 307 16.18 45.36 -38.08
C SER A 307 15.34 45.92 -39.22
N THR A 308 14.04 46.21 -39.02
CA THR A 308 13.46 47.56 -39.25
C THR A 308 11.97 47.69 -38.85
N THR A 309 11.73 48.65 -37.94
CA THR A 309 10.67 49.68 -37.88
C THR A 309 9.16 49.39 -37.73
N ASN A 310 8.65 49.99 -36.63
CA ASN A 310 7.44 50.81 -36.46
C ASN A 310 6.07 50.25 -36.87
N THR A 311 5.15 50.15 -35.91
CA THR A 311 4.15 51.21 -35.64
C THR A 311 3.36 50.98 -34.35
N LYS A 312 3.02 52.09 -33.70
CA LYS A 312 2.26 52.25 -32.46
C LYS A 312 0.88 52.82 -32.83
N ALA A 313 -0.20 52.21 -32.35
CA ALA A 313 -1.47 52.86 -32.00
C ALA A 313 -2.32 51.84 -31.18
N THR A 314 -2.78 52.06 -29.94
CA THR A 314 -3.67 53.06 -29.31
C THR A 314 -5.04 52.42 -29.00
N SER A 315 -5.41 52.45 -27.70
CA SER A 315 -6.77 52.48 -27.11
C SER A 315 -7.72 51.29 -27.36
N SER A 316 -8.62 50.85 -26.48
CA SER A 316 -9.10 51.30 -25.16
C SER A 316 -10.18 50.33 -24.66
N SER A 317 -10.26 50.17 -23.32
CA SER A 317 -11.46 50.03 -22.47
C SER A 317 -12.70 49.26 -22.97
N SER A 318 -13.25 48.35 -22.15
CA SER A 318 -14.22 48.71 -21.10
C SER A 318 -14.98 47.48 -20.56
N SER A 319 -15.35 47.64 -19.29
CA SER A 319 -16.10 46.79 -18.37
C SER A 319 -17.62 46.90 -18.49
N SER A 320 -18.35 45.85 -18.10
CA SER A 320 -19.66 45.88 -17.40
C SER A 320 -20.16 44.43 -17.25
N SER A 321 -20.25 43.80 -16.06
CA SER A 321 -21.23 44.00 -14.97
C SER A 321 -22.69 43.90 -15.40
N SER A 322 -23.41 42.87 -14.94
CA SER A 322 -24.86 42.87 -14.73
C SER A 322 -25.26 41.78 -13.73
N ASN A 323 -25.76 42.24 -12.57
CA ASN A 323 -26.49 41.48 -11.57
C ASN A 323 -27.87 41.04 -12.09
N THR A 324 -28.38 39.92 -11.59
CA THR A 324 -29.78 39.80 -11.15
C THR A 324 -29.91 38.77 -10.01
N ASN A 325 -30.45 39.24 -8.89
CA ASN A 325 -31.00 38.44 -7.79
C ASN A 325 -32.33 37.80 -8.23
N ILE A 326 -32.61 36.56 -7.79
CA ILE A 326 -33.95 36.13 -7.32
C ILE A 326 -33.76 35.15 -6.15
N ASP A 327 -34.57 35.39 -5.13
CA ASP A 327 -34.65 34.77 -3.81
C ASP A 327 -35.89 33.85 -3.72
N VAL A 328 -36.01 33.09 -2.62
CA VAL A 328 -37.19 32.37 -2.09
C VAL A 328 -37.53 30.99 -2.70
N ASP A 329 -37.38 29.89 -1.93
CA ASP A 329 -38.38 29.45 -0.94
C ASP A 329 -37.97 28.15 -0.21
N THR A 330 -38.38 28.13 1.05
CA THR A 330 -38.41 27.06 2.05
C THR A 330 -39.38 25.92 1.71
N GLY A 331 -39.14 24.71 2.25
CA GLY A 331 -40.16 23.66 2.21
C GLY A 331 -39.71 22.26 2.61
N ALA A 332 -39.77 21.97 3.92
CA ALA A 332 -39.56 20.66 4.51
C ALA A 332 -40.58 19.60 4.03
N LYS A 333 -40.14 18.34 3.87
CA LYS A 333 -41.02 17.16 4.00
C LYS A 333 -40.33 16.03 4.76
N LYS A 334 -40.84 15.77 5.97
CA LYS A 334 -40.79 14.49 6.68
C LYS A 334 -41.59 13.45 5.89
N VAL A 335 -41.05 12.25 5.72
CA VAL A 335 -41.83 11.03 5.49
C VAL A 335 -41.28 9.94 6.40
N ALA A 336 -42.18 9.37 7.20
CA ALA A 336 -41.97 8.20 8.04
C ALA A 336 -42.87 7.07 7.53
N VAL A 337 -42.32 5.86 7.38
CA VAL A 337 -43.02 4.55 7.23
C VAL A 337 -41.98 3.50 7.67
N SER A 338 -42.00 2.95 8.89
CA SER A 338 -42.81 1.86 9.47
C SER A 338 -42.61 0.45 8.87
N GLY A 339 -42.17 -0.48 9.74
CA GLY A 339 -42.39 -1.95 9.69
C GLY A 339 -41.55 -2.73 8.67
N SER A 340 -40.99 -3.89 8.94
CA SER A 340 -41.50 -4.96 9.79
C SER A 340 -40.39 -5.87 10.31
N SER A 341 -40.55 -6.24 11.57
CA SER A 341 -39.94 -7.37 12.25
C SER A 341 -40.55 -8.69 11.78
N SER A 342 -39.72 -9.70 11.50
CA SER A 342 -40.14 -11.10 11.55
C SER A 342 -39.05 -11.96 12.17
N SER A 343 -39.34 -12.38 13.38
CA SER A 343 -38.72 -13.45 14.14
C SER A 343 -39.08 -14.83 13.56
N SER A 344 -38.12 -15.75 13.53
CA SER A 344 -38.38 -17.17 13.76
C SER A 344 -37.11 -17.88 14.20
N ALA A 345 -37.18 -18.41 15.42
CA ALA A 345 -36.18 -19.24 16.08
C ALA A 345 -36.55 -20.74 15.98
N ALA A 346 -35.60 -21.58 16.44
CA ALA A 346 -35.66 -23.02 16.74
C ALA A 346 -35.21 -23.95 15.60
N ALA A 347 -34.02 -24.59 15.69
CA ALA A 347 -33.63 -25.76 16.51
C ALA A 347 -33.73 -27.05 15.64
N ALA A 348 -32.90 -28.09 15.70
CA ALA A 348 -31.62 -28.38 16.35
C ALA A 348 -31.03 -29.68 15.74
N ALA A 349 -29.70 -29.81 15.82
CA ALA A 349 -28.94 -31.01 16.19
C ALA A 349 -28.60 -32.16 15.22
N ALA A 350 -27.39 -32.68 15.52
CA ALA A 350 -26.64 -33.87 15.05
C ALA A 350 -25.91 -33.72 13.70
N SER A 351 -24.63 -34.08 13.54
CA SER A 351 -23.82 -35.08 14.23
C SER A 351 -22.32 -34.73 14.23
N ALA A 352 -21.64 -35.09 15.32
CA ALA A 352 -20.20 -34.97 15.50
C ALA A 352 -19.54 -36.34 15.30
N SER A 353 -18.48 -36.38 14.49
CA SER A 353 -17.51 -37.48 14.43
C SER A 353 -16.20 -36.94 13.85
N GLY A 354 -15.18 -36.69 14.68
CA GLY A 354 -13.90 -36.20 14.19
C GLY A 354 -12.84 -35.86 15.25
N SER A 355 -12.18 -36.88 15.78
CA SER A 355 -10.76 -36.89 16.19
C SER A 355 -10.27 -36.00 17.35
N ALA A 356 -10.17 -36.61 18.54
CA ALA A 356 -9.70 -36.02 19.81
C ALA A 356 -8.19 -35.66 19.89
N LYS A 357 -7.41 -35.74 18.80
CA LYS A 357 -5.97 -35.44 18.81
C LYS A 357 -5.61 -33.99 18.44
N HIS A 358 -6.52 -33.23 17.81
CA HIS A 358 -6.27 -31.83 17.44
C HIS A 358 -6.68 -30.80 18.51
N VAL A 359 -7.61 -31.13 19.41
CA VAL A 359 -8.18 -30.20 20.39
C VAL A 359 -7.24 -29.89 21.57
N CYS A 360 -6.24 -30.74 21.83
CA CYS A 360 -5.31 -30.52 22.95
C CYS A 360 -4.18 -29.52 22.61
N LYS A 361 -3.75 -29.45 21.34
CA LYS A 361 -2.71 -28.49 20.90
C LYS A 361 -3.22 -27.04 20.87
N THR A 362 -4.48 -26.81 20.51
CA THR A 362 -5.08 -25.47 20.43
C THR A 362 -5.36 -24.85 21.81
N ARG A 363 -5.64 -25.65 22.84
CA ARG A 363 -5.82 -25.15 24.22
C ARG A 363 -4.52 -24.70 24.88
N LYS A 364 -3.38 -25.32 24.55
CA LYS A 364 -2.08 -24.94 25.11
C LYS A 364 -1.55 -23.64 24.48
N ALA A 365 -1.74 -23.46 23.17
CA ALA A 365 -1.42 -22.21 22.47
C ALA A 365 -2.28 -21.03 22.97
N ARG A 366 -3.60 -21.22 23.08
CA ARG A 366 -4.50 -20.18 23.60
C ARG A 366 -4.22 -19.78 25.06
N ARG A 367 -3.74 -20.71 25.89
CA ARG A 367 -3.31 -20.39 27.27
C ARG A 367 -2.00 -19.62 27.32
N ALA A 368 -1.08 -19.86 26.37
CA ALA A 368 0.17 -19.11 26.27
C ALA A 368 -0.10 -17.67 25.80
N GLU A 369 -0.96 -17.48 24.80
CA GLU A 369 -1.37 -16.13 24.33
C GLU A 369 -2.14 -15.34 25.41
N ALA A 370 -3.03 -15.99 26.16
CA ALA A 370 -3.73 -15.34 27.27
C ALA A 370 -2.77 -14.88 28.37
N ALA A 371 -1.77 -15.70 28.72
CA ALA A 371 -0.77 -15.37 29.73
C ALA A 371 0.20 -14.26 29.27
N GLU A 372 0.45 -14.13 27.96
CA GLU A 372 1.27 -13.04 27.43
C GLU A 372 0.49 -11.71 27.36
N ARG A 373 -0.81 -11.76 27.04
CA ARG A 373 -1.71 -10.60 27.11
C ARG A 373 -1.82 -10.04 28.54
N GLU A 374 -1.90 -10.93 29.54
CA GLU A 374 -1.96 -10.52 30.95
C GLU A 374 -0.65 -9.85 31.39
N ARG A 375 0.52 -10.41 31.03
CA ARG A 375 1.82 -9.79 31.31
C ARG A 375 2.01 -8.43 30.65
N ARG A 376 1.54 -8.26 29.40
CA ARG A 376 1.58 -6.96 28.70
C ARG A 376 0.65 -5.93 29.36
N SER A 377 -0.53 -6.35 29.81
CA SER A 377 -1.46 -5.49 30.55
C SER A 377 -0.89 -5.02 31.88
N GLU A 378 -0.23 -5.92 32.63
CA GLU A 378 0.44 -5.57 33.89
C GLU A 378 1.63 -4.64 33.70
N ALA A 379 2.45 -4.86 32.66
CA ALA A 379 3.55 -3.97 32.30
C ALA A 379 3.06 -2.55 31.98
N PHE A 380 1.95 -2.44 31.23
CA PHE A 380 1.33 -1.16 30.89
C PHE A 380 0.75 -0.44 32.12
N SER A 381 0.10 -1.20 33.02
CA SER A 381 -0.41 -0.68 34.30
C SER A 381 0.72 -0.17 35.21
N MET A 382 1.86 -0.86 35.25
CA MET A 382 3.04 -0.42 36.01
C MET A 382 3.69 0.83 35.42
N HIS A 383 3.74 0.96 34.09
CA HIS A 383 4.24 2.18 33.45
C HIS A 383 3.35 3.40 33.78
N ARG A 384 2.03 3.25 33.71
CA ARG A 384 1.06 4.30 34.09
C ARG A 384 1.19 4.72 35.56
N LYS A 385 1.44 3.77 36.47
CA LYS A 385 1.68 4.06 37.89
C LYS A 385 3.01 4.77 38.16
N ARG A 386 4.02 4.58 37.31
CA ARG A 386 5.31 5.30 37.41
C ARG A 386 5.20 6.73 36.89
N SER A 387 4.50 6.97 35.77
CA SER A 387 4.24 8.34 35.29
C SER A 387 3.36 9.16 36.24
N ALA A 388 2.40 8.52 36.94
CA ALA A 388 1.53 9.22 37.89
C ALA A 388 2.21 9.59 39.23
N ARG A 389 3.44 9.15 39.49
CA ARG A 389 4.21 9.46 40.72
C ARG A 389 5.39 10.42 40.47
N GLY A 390 5.48 10.97 39.27
CA GLY A 390 6.52 11.92 38.86
C GLY A 390 6.08 13.40 38.93
N PHE A 391 5.24 13.75 39.89
CA PHE A 391 4.92 15.12 40.30
C PHE A 391 4.92 15.23 41.82
#